data_AF-A0A401FHR4-F1
#
_entry.id   AF-A0A401FHR4-F1
#
_cell.length_a   1.000
_cell.length_b   1.000
_cell.length_c   1.000
_cell.angle_alpha   90.00
_cell.angle_beta   90.00
_cell.angle_gamma   90.00
#
_symmetry.space_group_name_H-M   'P 1'
#
loop_
_entity.id
_entity.type
_entity.pdbx_description
1 polymer ?
#
loop_
_entity_poly.entity_id
_entity_poly.type
_entity_poly.pdbx_seq_one_letter_code
_entity_poly.pdbx_strand_id
1 'polypeptide(L)'
;MDNQNLDPYQRSKTLAEKAAWKFIKTEGSGMEMTAINPVGVMGPVLASDFSHSNQQIVQLLTGKVPAVPNINSGYIDVRDVASLHILAMTSPKANGERFLTTTGETLSMLDVVNILRKAFPNLLMKSQPL
;
A
#
# COMPACT_ATOMS: atom_id res chain seq x y z
N MET A 1 -9.05 -9.39 -20.66
CA MET A 1 -8.36 -9.33 -19.34
C MET A 1 -8.40 -10.73 -18.76
N ASP A 2 -7.96 -11.70 -19.56
CA ASP A 2 -8.27 -13.14 -19.37
C ASP A 2 -6.97 -13.89 -19.09
N ASN A 3 -6.09 -13.25 -18.31
CA ASN A 3 -4.89 -13.91 -17.82
C ASN A 3 -5.26 -14.62 -16.51
N GLN A 4 -5.39 -15.95 -16.57
CA GLN A 4 -5.73 -16.80 -15.42
C GLN A 4 -4.66 -16.75 -14.31
N ASN A 5 -3.49 -16.15 -14.58
CA ASN A 5 -2.38 -16.02 -13.63
C ASN A 5 -2.38 -14.69 -12.84
N LEU A 6 -3.40 -13.84 -12.99
CA LEU A 6 -3.50 -12.61 -12.20
C LEU A 6 -4.10 -12.90 -10.82
N ASP A 7 -3.45 -12.40 -9.78
CA ASP A 7 -3.92 -12.52 -8.40
C ASP A 7 -5.36 -11.96 -8.28
N PRO A 8 -6.31 -12.69 -7.65
CA PRO A 8 -7.70 -12.25 -7.50
C PRO A 8 -7.84 -10.87 -6.86
N TYR A 9 -6.96 -10.51 -5.92
CA TYR A 9 -6.96 -9.19 -5.30
C TYR A 9 -6.66 -8.09 -6.32
N GLN A 10 -5.57 -8.22 -7.09
CA GLN A 10 -5.19 -7.24 -8.10
C GLN A 10 -6.26 -7.07 -9.17
N ARG A 11 -6.87 -8.19 -9.58
CA ARG A 11 -8.00 -8.18 -10.51
C ARG A 11 -9.20 -7.44 -9.93
N SER A 12 -9.57 -7.73 -8.67
CA SER A 12 -10.71 -7.09 -8.01
C SER A 12 -10.55 -5.57 -7.94
N LYS A 13 -9.36 -5.07 -7.59
CA LYS A 13 -9.07 -3.63 -7.51
C LYS A 13 -9.19 -2.94 -8.87
N THR A 14 -8.64 -3.57 -9.91
CA THR A 14 -8.72 -3.07 -11.29
C THR A 14 -10.17 -2.99 -11.77
N LEU A 15 -10.97 -4.02 -11.51
CA LEU A 15 -12.38 -4.06 -11.91
C LEU A 15 -13.23 -3.06 -11.12
N ALA A 16 -13.00 -2.91 -9.83
CA ALA A 16 -13.71 -1.97 -8.97
C ALA A 16 -13.48 -0.52 -9.44
N GLU A 17 -12.23 -0.13 -9.70
CA GLU A 17 -11.92 1.22 -10.19
C GLU A 17 -12.57 1.49 -11.55
N LYS A 18 -12.51 0.54 -12.48
CA LYS A 18 -13.20 0.65 -13.78
C LYS A 18 -14.71 0.81 -13.63
N ALA A 19 -15.33 0.06 -12.71
CA ALA A 19 -16.75 0.16 -12.43
C ALA A 19 -17.12 1.54 -11.86
N ALA A 20 -16.33 2.06 -10.91
CA ALA A 20 -16.53 3.39 -10.35
C ALA A 20 -16.43 4.49 -11.43
N TRP A 21 -15.40 4.45 -12.28
CA TRP A 21 -15.27 5.40 -13.38
C TRP A 21 -16.40 5.28 -14.42
N LYS A 22 -16.91 4.07 -14.67
CA LYS A 22 -18.08 3.87 -15.52
C LYS A 22 -19.30 4.55 -14.90
N PHE A 23 -19.55 4.31 -13.61
CA PHE A 23 -20.67 4.93 -12.88
C PHE A 23 -20.62 6.45 -12.98
N ILE A 24 -19.48 7.09 -12.71
CA ILE A 24 -19.34 8.55 -12.81
C ILE A 24 -19.69 9.07 -14.22
N LYS A 25 -19.28 8.33 -15.26
CA LYS A 25 -19.56 8.71 -16.66
C LYS A 25 -21.03 8.50 -17.07
N THR A 26 -21.72 7.50 -16.53
CA THR A 26 -23.05 7.09 -17.01
C THR A 26 -24.19 7.51 -16.08
N GLU A 27 -23.96 7.46 -14.77
CA GLU A 27 -24.99 7.55 -13.73
C GLU A 27 -24.63 8.58 -12.63
N GLY A 28 -23.41 9.12 -12.64
CA GLY A 28 -22.89 9.95 -11.55
C GLY A 28 -23.50 11.34 -11.40
N SER A 29 -24.38 11.78 -12.31
CA SER A 29 -25.12 13.04 -12.21
C SER A 29 -24.26 14.28 -11.88
N GLY A 30 -23.09 14.40 -12.52
CA GLY A 30 -22.16 15.53 -12.32
C GLY A 30 -21.24 15.40 -11.10
N MET A 31 -21.25 14.25 -10.41
CA MET A 31 -20.32 13.95 -9.33
C MET A 31 -18.87 13.94 -9.83
N GLU A 32 -18.00 14.61 -9.08
CA GLU A 32 -16.56 14.58 -9.31
C GLU A 32 -15.94 13.32 -8.70
N MET A 33 -14.89 12.80 -9.33
CA MET A 33 -14.19 11.62 -8.84
C MET A 33 -12.69 11.77 -9.05
N THR A 34 -11.93 11.31 -8.06
CA THR A 34 -10.49 11.12 -8.10
C THR A 34 -10.18 9.72 -7.58
N ALA A 35 -9.23 9.01 -8.20
CA ALA A 35 -8.73 7.75 -7.67
C ALA A 35 -7.36 7.94 -7.00
N ILE A 36 -7.25 7.48 -5.75
CA ILE A 36 -5.97 7.42 -5.02
C ILE A 36 -5.52 5.96 -4.97
N ASN A 37 -4.41 5.66 -5.62
CA ASN A 37 -3.89 4.31 -5.80
C ASN A 37 -2.55 4.16 -5.06
N PRO A 38 -2.58 3.76 -3.78
CA PRO A 38 -1.37 3.59 -2.99
C PRO A 38 -0.62 2.29 -3.28
N VAL A 39 0.70 2.37 -3.11
CA VAL A 39 1.60 1.23 -2.97
C VAL A 39 1.50 0.63 -1.56
N GLY A 40 2.53 -0.06 -1.05
CA GLY A 40 2.54 -0.59 0.31
C GLY A 40 2.41 0.51 1.36
N VAL A 41 1.23 0.63 1.97
CA VAL A 41 0.96 1.65 3.00
C VAL A 41 1.49 1.19 4.34
N MET A 42 2.45 1.95 4.88
CA MET A 42 3.07 1.70 6.18
C MET A 42 2.81 2.87 7.12
N GLY A 43 2.90 2.64 8.43
CA GLY A 43 2.89 3.74 9.40
C GLY A 43 2.25 3.39 10.73
N PRO A 44 2.06 4.39 11.60
CA PRO A 44 1.50 4.19 12.93
C PRO A 44 0.12 3.51 12.87
N VAL A 45 -0.07 2.52 13.74
CA VAL A 45 -1.31 1.77 13.86
C VAL A 45 -2.18 2.38 14.96
N LEU A 46 -3.46 2.63 14.66
CA LEU A 46 -4.41 3.25 15.60
C LEU A 46 -5.29 2.24 16.35
N ALA A 47 -5.34 0.98 15.91
CA ALA A 47 -6.19 -0.07 16.48
C ALA A 47 -5.49 -1.43 16.44
N SER A 48 -5.94 -2.37 17.28
CA SER A 48 -5.37 -3.73 17.32
C SER A 48 -5.60 -4.53 16.04
N ASP A 49 -6.60 -4.16 15.24
CA ASP A 49 -6.79 -4.66 13.88
C ASP A 49 -6.13 -3.70 12.89
N PHE A 50 -5.19 -4.22 12.10
CA PHE A 50 -4.35 -3.42 11.22
C PHE A 50 -4.05 -4.11 9.90
N SER A 51 -3.73 -3.28 8.90
CA SER A 51 -3.58 -3.68 7.51
C SER A 51 -2.55 -4.79 7.31
N HIS A 52 -2.78 -5.60 6.27
CA HIS A 52 -1.84 -6.63 5.83
C HIS A 52 -0.42 -6.07 5.59
N SER A 53 -0.29 -4.83 5.12
CA SER A 53 0.99 -4.15 4.94
C SER A 53 1.72 -3.95 6.28
N ASN A 54 1.04 -3.50 7.34
CA ASN A 54 1.64 -3.39 8.66
C ASN A 54 1.91 -4.77 9.29
N GLN A 55 1.12 -5.80 8.98
CA GLN A 55 1.38 -7.19 9.39
C GLN A 55 2.70 -7.73 8.83
N GLN A 56 3.09 -7.34 7.62
CA GLN A 56 4.38 -7.70 7.04
C GLN A 56 5.54 -7.22 7.93
N ILE A 57 5.50 -5.98 8.42
CA ILE A 57 6.54 -5.44 9.32
C ILE A 57 6.60 -6.23 10.63
N VAL A 58 5.45 -6.58 11.21
CA VAL A 58 5.40 -7.41 12.43
C VAL A 58 5.99 -8.80 12.19
N GLN A 59 5.67 -9.44 11.06
CA GLN A 59 6.21 -10.76 10.72
C GLN A 59 7.73 -10.73 10.53
N LEU A 60 8.26 -9.68 9.88
CA LEU A 60 9.70 -9.47 9.74
C LEU A 60 10.37 -9.22 11.11
N LEU A 61 9.75 -8.43 11.98
CA LEU A 61 10.26 -8.15 13.34
C LEU A 61 10.24 -9.37 14.27
N THR A 62 9.33 -10.31 14.04
CA THR A 62 9.16 -11.50 14.88
C THR A 62 9.82 -12.75 14.31
N GLY A 63 10.51 -12.64 13.16
CA GLY A 63 11.15 -13.77 12.50
C GLY A 63 10.19 -14.83 11.98
N LYS A 64 8.90 -14.48 11.78
CA LYS A 64 7.89 -15.39 11.22
C LYS A 64 8.04 -15.63 9.71
N VAL A 65 8.91 -14.85 9.06
CA VAL A 65 9.23 -14.99 7.65
C VAL A 65 10.50 -15.85 7.53
N PRO A 66 10.41 -17.11 7.05
CA PRO A 66 11.52 -18.06 7.07
C PRO A 66 12.63 -17.71 6.06
N ALA A 67 12.32 -16.94 5.02
CA ALA A 67 13.27 -16.44 4.05
C ALA A 67 12.78 -15.10 3.50
N VAL A 68 13.69 -14.15 3.29
CA VAL A 68 13.35 -12.83 2.73
C VAL A 68 13.16 -12.98 1.22
N PRO A 69 11.95 -12.79 0.67
CA PRO A 69 11.72 -12.82 -0.76
C PRO A 69 12.48 -11.72 -1.48
N ASN A 70 13.06 -12.03 -2.64
CA ASN A 70 13.71 -11.06 -3.51
C ASN A 70 12.66 -10.26 -4.30
N ILE A 71 11.99 -9.34 -3.62
CA ILE A 71 10.92 -8.50 -4.17
C ILE A 71 11.21 -7.05 -3.79
N ASN A 72 11.10 -6.17 -4.78
CA ASN A 72 11.11 -4.71 -4.59
C ASN A 72 9.68 -4.20 -4.53
N SER A 73 9.43 -3.26 -3.63
CA SER A 73 8.11 -2.65 -3.46
C SER A 73 8.23 -1.16 -3.22
N GLY A 74 7.25 -0.41 -3.72
CA GLY A 74 7.05 0.98 -3.32
C GLY A 74 6.39 1.04 -1.96
N TYR A 75 6.73 2.06 -1.17
CA TYR A 75 6.14 2.30 0.13
C TYR A 75 5.67 3.75 0.26
N ILE A 76 4.62 3.97 1.04
CA ILE A 76 4.08 5.29 1.35
C ILE A 76 3.60 5.32 2.80
N ASP A 77 3.76 6.45 3.49
CA ASP A 77 3.25 6.62 4.86
C ASP A 77 1.73 6.81 4.84
N VAL A 78 1.03 6.17 5.77
CA VAL A 78 -0.44 6.28 5.93
C VAL A 78 -0.90 7.73 6.11
N ARG A 79 -0.09 8.58 6.73
CA ARG A 79 -0.39 10.00 6.94
C ARG A 79 -0.31 10.80 5.65
N ASP A 80 0.62 10.44 4.76
CA ASP A 80 0.71 11.04 3.43
C ASP A 80 -0.48 10.60 2.57
N VAL A 81 -0.88 9.33 2.65
CA VAL A 81 -2.10 8.84 1.99
C VAL A 81 -3.33 9.61 2.48
N ALA A 82 -3.49 9.80 3.79
CA ALA A 82 -4.59 10.56 4.35
C ALA A 82 -4.58 12.02 3.86
N SER A 83 -3.41 12.66 3.84
CA SER A 83 -3.24 14.03 3.34
C SER A 83 -3.60 14.15 1.86
N LEU A 84 -3.22 13.15 1.05
CA LEU A 84 -3.56 13.10 -0.38
C LEU A 84 -5.06 12.94 -0.62
N HIS A 85 -5.78 12.17 0.21
CA HIS A 85 -7.24 12.09 0.12
C HIS A 85 -7.88 13.45 0.42
N ILE A 86 -7.44 14.16 1.46
CA ILE A 86 -7.95 15.50 1.79
C ILE A 86 -7.67 16.48 0.65
N LEU A 87 -6.45 16.45 0.09
CA LEU A 87 -6.06 17.32 -1.02
C LEU A 87 -6.90 17.03 -2.28
N ALA A 88 -7.13 15.74 -2.58
CA ALA A 88 -7.96 15.35 -3.70
C ALA A 88 -9.42 15.81 -3.56
N MET A 89 -9.99 15.74 -2.34
CA MET A 89 -11.35 16.22 -2.08
C MET A 89 -11.50 17.74 -2.17
N THR A 90 -10.42 18.50 -1.92
CA THR A 90 -10.48 19.97 -1.78
C THR A 90 -9.90 20.73 -2.97
N SER A 91 -9.16 20.05 -3.86
CA SER A 91 -8.53 20.66 -5.02
C SER A 91 -9.37 20.43 -6.28
N PRO A 92 -9.83 21.49 -6.99
CA PRO A 92 -10.53 21.32 -8.26
C PRO A 92 -9.65 20.69 -9.35
N LYS A 93 -8.31 20.71 -9.17
CA LYS A 93 -7.36 20.07 -10.09
C LYS A 93 -7.34 18.54 -9.98
N ALA A 94 -7.99 17.97 -8.97
CA ALA A 94 -8.01 16.53 -8.74
C ALA A 94 -9.16 15.83 -9.48
N ASN A 95 -10.20 16.56 -9.89
CA ASN A 95 -11.34 15.96 -10.57
C ASN A 95 -10.91 15.28 -11.88
N GLY A 96 -11.27 14.01 -12.04
CA GLY A 96 -10.92 13.17 -13.19
C GLY A 96 -9.55 12.51 -13.10
N GLU A 97 -8.76 12.79 -12.06
CA GLU A 97 -7.39 12.31 -11.95
C GLU A 97 -7.25 10.95 -11.26
N ARG A 98 -6.13 10.29 -11.55
CA ARG A 98 -5.70 9.03 -10.93
C ARG A 98 -4.29 9.21 -10.40
N PHE A 99 -4.15 9.29 -9.08
CA PHE A 99 -2.84 9.49 -8.44
C PHE A 99 -2.25 8.16 -7.97
N LEU A 100 -1.08 7.82 -8.51
CA LEU A 100 -0.23 6.78 -7.93
C LEU A 100 0.50 7.37 -6.73
N THR A 101 0.22 6.88 -5.53
CA THR A 101 0.81 7.44 -4.31
C THR A 101 1.94 6.57 -3.82
N THR A 102 3.15 7.06 -4.02
CA THR A 102 4.43 6.42 -3.68
C THR A 102 5.44 7.50 -3.30
N THR A 103 6.47 7.13 -2.53
CA THR A 103 7.63 8.00 -2.25
C THR A 103 8.53 8.20 -3.48
N GLY A 104 8.27 7.48 -4.58
CA GLY A 104 9.06 7.53 -5.83
C GLY A 104 10.25 6.56 -5.83
N GLU A 105 10.64 6.08 -4.65
CA GLU A 105 11.67 5.06 -4.47
C GLU A 105 11.04 3.69 -4.23
N THR A 106 11.83 2.64 -4.47
CA THR A 106 11.47 1.27 -4.10
C THR A 106 12.50 0.72 -3.15
N LEU A 107 12.06 -0.08 -2.19
CA LEU A 107 12.95 -0.80 -1.28
C LEU A 107 12.80 -2.30 -1.55
N SER A 108 13.91 -3.02 -1.52
CA SER A 108 13.85 -4.47 -1.43
C SER A 108 13.37 -4.88 -0.05
N MET A 109 12.77 -6.06 0.07
CA MET A 109 12.40 -6.57 1.39
C MET A 109 13.61 -6.75 2.32
N LEU A 110 14.81 -6.97 1.74
CA LEU A 110 16.06 -7.01 2.50
C LEU A 110 16.44 -5.62 3.06
N ASP A 111 16.23 -4.55 2.30
CA ASP A 111 16.43 -3.18 2.78
C ASP A 111 15.52 -2.89 3.97
N VAL A 112 14.25 -3.28 3.88
CA VAL A 112 13.29 -3.14 4.98
C VAL A 112 13.77 -3.90 6.22
N VAL A 113 14.23 -5.14 6.07
CA VAL A 113 14.79 -5.93 7.20
C VAL A 113 16.01 -5.24 7.81
N ASN A 114 16.91 -4.69 6.99
CA ASN A 114 18.11 -4.01 7.48
C ASN A 114 17.75 -2.72 8.23
N ILE A 115 16.76 -1.96 7.75
CA ILE A 115 16.22 -0.79 8.45
C ILE A 115 15.65 -1.20 9.81
N LEU A 116 14.83 -2.26 9.85
CA LEU A 116 14.25 -2.78 11.09
C LEU A 116 15.32 -3.27 12.07
N ARG A 117 16.37 -3.93 11.59
CA ARG A 117 17.50 -4.40 12.43
C ARG A 117 18.26 -3.26 13.07
N LYS A 118 18.49 -2.18 12.31
CA LYS A 118 19.15 -0.98 12.81
C LYS A 118 18.29 -0.25 13.84
N ALA A 119 16.98 -0.17 13.60
CA ALA A 119 16.04 0.52 14.48
C ALA A 119 15.70 -0.28 15.76
N PHE A 120 15.64 -1.61 15.67
CA PHE A 120 15.19 -2.49 16.75
C PHE A 120 16.14 -3.68 16.97
N PRO A 121 17.41 -3.44 17.33
CA PRO A 121 18.43 -4.49 17.43
C PRO A 121 18.05 -5.63 18.39
N ASN A 122 17.36 -5.32 19.50
CA ASN A 122 16.99 -6.30 20.52
C ASN A 122 15.76 -7.15 20.17
N LEU A 123 14.93 -6.71 19.23
CA LEU A 123 13.71 -7.45 18.85
C LEU A 123 14.01 -8.56 17.84
N LEU A 124 15.05 -8.40 17.01
CA LEU A 124 15.44 -9.38 16.00
C LEU A 124 16.42 -10.45 16.52
N MET A 125 17.03 -10.27 17.70
CA MET A 125 17.97 -11.26 18.28
C MET A 125 17.27 -12.52 18.85
N LYS A 126 15.94 -12.50 19.00
CA LYS A 126 15.17 -13.65 19.54
C LYS A 126 14.75 -14.66 18.47
N SER A 127 14.84 -14.30 17.19
CA SER A 127 14.81 -15.27 16.09
C SER A 127 16.25 -15.77 15.87
N GLN A 128 16.52 -17.03 16.23
CA GLN A 128 17.82 -17.68 16.03
C GLN A 128 18.33 -17.51 14.59
N PRO A 129 19.66 -17.50 14.37
CA PRO A 129 20.23 -17.41 13.03
C PRO A 129 19.77 -18.61 12.19
N LEU A 130 19.51 -18.33 10.90
CA LEU A 130 19.32 -19.34 9.86
C LEU A 130 20.54 -20.27 9.76
#